data_AF-A0A7K1Z5C6-F1
#
_entry.id   AF-A0A7K1Z5C6-F1
#
_cell.length_a   1.000
_cell.length_b   1.000
_cell.length_c   1.000
_cell.angle_alpha   90.00
_cell.angle_beta   90.00
_cell.angle_gamma   90.00
#
_symmetry.space_group_name_H-M   'P 1'
#
loop_
_entity.id
_entity.type
_entity.pdbx_description
1 polymer ?
#
loop_
_entity_poly.entity_id
_entity_poly.type
_entity_poly.pdbx_seq_one_letter_code
_entity_poly.pdbx_strand_id
1 'polypeptide(L)'
;MNDHQEQILDRLYGKSQELLCFDETIVFYDLTPPFYHGQENGELLRYGRSKQKRNDCPLVTGSLVLSDAGLPRNVTVLPGNASEPGTLEQTVEKLNGDREKLIMDAGIATKANLEAQGLD
;
A
#
# COMPACT_ATOMS: atom_id res chain seq x y z
N MET A 1 10.05 -10.96 -7.11
CA MET A 1 9.91 -9.58 -6.58
C MET A 1 11.29 -8.95 -6.60
N ASN A 2 11.44 -7.62 -6.65
CA ASN A 2 12.75 -6.99 -6.77
C ASN A 2 13.36 -6.79 -5.37
N ASP A 3 14.19 -7.73 -4.91
CA ASP A 3 14.81 -7.74 -3.57
C ASP A 3 15.50 -6.41 -3.21
N HIS A 4 15.91 -5.63 -4.21
CA HIS A 4 16.51 -4.32 -4.00
C HIS A 4 15.52 -3.27 -3.48
N GLN A 5 14.25 -3.35 -3.84
CA GLN A 5 13.25 -2.37 -3.41
C GLN A 5 13.01 -2.42 -1.90
N GLU A 6 12.86 -3.63 -1.36
CA GLU A 6 12.64 -3.85 0.07
C GLU A 6 13.85 -3.35 0.88
N GLN A 7 15.07 -3.72 0.45
CA GLN A 7 16.30 -3.24 1.09
C GLN A 7 16.44 -1.71 1.07
N ILE A 8 16.01 -1.06 -0.01
CA ILE A 8 16.02 0.41 -0.11
C ILE A 8 15.01 1.01 0.87
N LEU A 9 13.78 0.49 0.89
CA LEU A 9 12.72 1.00 1.77
C LEU A 9 13.09 0.82 3.24
N ASP A 10 13.55 -0.36 3.64
CA ASP A 10 13.96 -0.64 5.03
C ASP A 10 15.11 0.27 5.46
N ARG A 11 16.10 0.48 4.58
CA ARG A 11 17.23 1.36 4.88
C ARG A 11 16.79 2.83 5.00
N LEU A 12 15.89 3.30 4.12
CA LEU A 12 15.37 4.67 4.18
C LEU A 12 14.50 4.89 5.40
N TYR A 13 13.65 3.91 5.73
CA TYR A 13 12.76 3.97 6.88
C TYR A 13 13.56 3.95 8.19
N GLY A 14 14.48 2.99 8.35
CA GLY A 14 15.37 2.92 9.51
C GLY A 14 16.21 4.19 9.67
N LYS A 15 16.70 4.76 8.55
CA LYS A 15 17.41 6.04 8.62
C LYS A 15 16.51 7.20 9.04
N SER A 16 15.25 7.18 8.62
CA SER A 16 14.27 8.19 9.04
C SER A 16 13.98 8.09 10.54
N GLN A 17 13.87 6.87 11.08
CA GLN A 17 13.72 6.64 12.52
C GLN A 17 14.91 7.21 13.30
N GLU A 18 16.14 6.94 12.86
CA GLU A 18 17.35 7.51 13.49
C GLU A 18 17.37 9.04 13.46
N LEU A 19 16.96 9.65 12.35
CA LEU A 19 17.05 11.11 12.16
C LEU A 19 15.94 11.88 12.85
N LEU A 20 14.76 11.27 12.98
CA LEU A 20 13.55 11.92 13.51
C LEU A 20 13.16 11.41 14.90
N CYS A 21 13.86 10.40 15.41
CA CYS A 21 13.68 9.80 16.73
C CYS A 21 12.22 9.39 17.01
N PHE A 22 11.66 8.55 16.14
CA PHE A 22 10.32 7.98 16.32
C PHE A 22 10.36 6.45 16.30
N ASP A 23 9.44 5.87 17.07
CA ASP A 23 9.15 4.44 17.07
C ASP A 23 7.90 4.18 16.24
N GLU A 24 7.77 3.00 15.63
CA GLU A 24 6.58 2.65 14.85
C GLU A 24 5.47 2.17 15.79
N THR A 25 4.33 2.88 15.83
CA THR A 25 3.19 2.52 16.74
C THR A 25 1.88 2.28 15.98
N ILE A 26 1.66 3.00 14.88
CA ILE A 26 0.43 2.92 14.09
C ILE A 26 0.78 2.84 12.62
N VAL A 27 0.13 1.94 11.91
CA VAL A 27 0.31 1.74 10.49
C VAL A 27 -0.95 2.17 9.75
N PHE A 28 -0.85 3.08 8.79
CA PHE A 28 -1.94 3.44 7.89
C PHE A 28 -1.79 2.70 6.57
N TYR A 29 -2.87 2.07 6.12
CA TYR A 29 -2.95 1.38 4.84
C TYR A 29 -3.92 2.08 3.89
N ASP A 30 -3.43 2.41 2.68
CA ASP A 30 -4.23 3.03 1.61
C ASP A 30 -3.93 2.44 0.23
N LEU A 31 -4.95 2.40 -0.61
CA LEU A 31 -4.87 2.08 -2.03
C LEU A 31 -5.18 3.33 -2.86
N THR A 32 -4.15 3.91 -3.46
CA THR A 32 -4.28 5.06 -4.34
C THR A 32 -4.08 4.61 -5.79
N PRO A 33 -5.08 4.72 -6.68
CA PRO A 33 -4.92 4.41 -8.09
C PRO A 33 -4.60 5.66 -8.92
N PRO A 34 -3.31 6.02 -9.15
CA PRO A 34 -2.97 7.14 -10.01
C PRO A 34 -3.21 6.81 -11.50
N PHE A 35 -3.42 7.85 -12.29
CA PHE A 35 -3.44 7.75 -13.74
C PHE A 35 -2.02 7.65 -14.29
N TYR A 36 -1.84 6.75 -15.25
CA TYR A 36 -0.60 6.62 -16.00
C TYR A 36 -0.68 7.41 -17.30
N HIS A 37 0.27 8.32 -17.51
CA HIS A 37 0.36 9.18 -18.69
C HIS A 37 1.61 8.92 -19.54
N GLY A 38 2.40 7.90 -19.22
CA GLY A 38 3.57 7.54 -20.01
C GLY A 38 3.17 6.87 -21.34
N GLN A 39 4.17 6.67 -22.20
CA GLN A 39 3.96 6.07 -23.52
C GLN A 39 4.19 4.55 -23.53
N GLU A 40 4.88 4.03 -22.52
CA GLU A 40 5.22 2.62 -22.43
C GLU A 40 4.03 1.80 -21.91
N ASN A 41 3.75 0.69 -22.57
CA ASN A 41 2.77 -0.27 -22.06
C ASN A 41 3.45 -1.23 -21.09
N GLY A 42 2.70 -1.71 -20.10
CA GLY A 42 3.22 -2.66 -19.12
C GLY A 42 2.14 -3.52 -18.52
N GLU A 43 2.55 -4.64 -17.94
CA GLU A 43 1.64 -5.63 -17.36
C GLU A 43 0.84 -5.10 -16.16
N LEU A 44 1.24 -3.96 -15.58
CA LEU A 44 0.55 -3.30 -14.47
C LEU A 44 -0.56 -2.35 -14.94
N LEU A 45 -0.58 -1.94 -16.20
CA LEU A 45 -1.54 -0.94 -16.68
C LEU A 45 -2.92 -1.58 -16.88
N ARG A 46 -3.96 -1.05 -16.22
CA ARG A 46 -5.34 -1.51 -16.39
C ARG A 46 -6.30 -0.32 -16.43
N TYR A 47 -7.30 -0.36 -17.30
CA TYR A 47 -8.40 0.59 -17.28
C TYR A 47 -9.44 0.17 -16.26
N GLY A 48 -10.02 1.12 -15.53
CA GLY A 48 -11.20 0.85 -14.71
C GLY A 48 -11.73 2.09 -14.02
N ARG A 49 -12.47 1.86 -12.93
CA ARG A 49 -13.29 2.91 -12.32
C ARG A 49 -12.43 3.79 -11.40
N SER A 50 -12.18 5.02 -11.84
CA SER A 50 -11.52 6.04 -11.02
C SER A 50 -12.54 6.90 -10.28
N LYS A 51 -12.14 7.51 -9.16
CA LYS A 51 -12.96 8.52 -8.43
C LYS A 51 -13.38 9.69 -9.34
N GLN A 52 -12.54 10.02 -10.32
CA GLN A 52 -12.78 11.09 -11.29
C GLN A 52 -13.60 10.65 -12.52
N LYS A 53 -14.01 9.37 -12.59
CA LYS A 53 -14.82 8.79 -13.69
C LYS A 53 -14.21 8.98 -15.09
N ARG A 54 -12.89 9.09 -15.15
CA ARG A 54 -12.12 9.16 -16.39
C ARG A 54 -11.85 7.77 -16.93
N ASN A 55 -11.84 7.65 -18.26
CA ASN A 55 -11.61 6.42 -19.02
C ASN A 55 -10.59 6.60 -20.17
N ASP A 56 -9.92 7.76 -20.21
CA ASP A 56 -8.99 8.16 -21.27
C ASP A 56 -7.55 7.66 -21.07
N CYS A 57 -7.24 7.09 -19.90
CA CYS A 57 -5.91 6.57 -19.59
C CYS A 57 -5.98 5.39 -18.59
N PRO A 58 -4.99 4.49 -18.62
CA PRO A 58 -4.93 3.38 -17.69
C PRO A 58 -4.50 3.85 -16.29
N LEU A 59 -4.79 3.01 -15.31
CA LEU A 59 -4.40 3.16 -13.91
C LEU A 59 -3.29 2.17 -13.58
N VAL A 60 -2.51 2.51 -12.56
CA VAL A 60 -1.82 1.56 -11.69
C VAL A 60 -2.42 1.68 -10.30
N THR A 61 -2.15 0.73 -9.41
CA THR A 61 -2.56 0.87 -8.00
C THR A 61 -1.32 0.97 -7.14
N GLY A 62 -1.14 2.09 -6.44
CA GLY A 62 -0.15 2.26 -5.39
C GLY A 62 -0.73 1.78 -4.06
N SER A 63 -0.11 0.75 -3.49
CA SER A 63 -0.37 0.29 -2.13
C SER A 63 0.65 0.93 -1.19
N LEU A 64 0.16 1.68 -0.21
CA LEU A 64 0.99 2.45 0.69
C LEU A 64 0.75 2.06 2.14
N VAL A 65 1.85 1.82 2.84
CA VAL A 65 1.90 1.56 4.27
C VAL A 65 2.68 2.71 4.89
N LEU A 66 2.02 3.50 5.75
CA LEU A 66 2.62 4.64 6.42
C LEU A 66 2.75 4.38 7.91
N SER A 67 3.78 4.93 8.53
CA SER A 67 3.86 5.05 9.98
C SER A 67 2.95 6.16 10.52
N ASP A 68 2.85 6.25 11.84
CA ASP A 68 2.17 7.31 12.57
C ASP A 68 2.80 8.69 12.36
N ALA A 69 4.11 8.72 12.09
CA ALA A 69 4.85 9.89 11.63
C ALA A 69 4.55 10.28 10.17
N GLY A 70 3.70 9.51 9.46
CA GLY A 70 3.33 9.75 8.06
C GLY A 70 4.40 9.36 7.06
N LEU A 71 5.38 8.53 7.46
CA LEU A 71 6.50 8.12 6.62
C LEU A 71 6.21 6.78 5.92
N PRO A 72 6.57 6.62 4.63
CA PRO A 72 6.39 5.36 3.93
C PRO A 72 7.24 4.23 4.55
N ARG A 73 6.56 3.26 5.15
CA ARG A 73 7.14 2.01 5.62
C ARG A 73 7.26 0.99 4.49
N ASN A 74 6.21 0.87 3.68
CA ASN A 74 6.22 0.01 2.50
C ASN A 74 5.46 0.68 1.34
N VAL A 75 5.95 0.46 0.12
CA VAL A 75 5.31 0.90 -1.11
C VAL A 75 5.31 -0.27 -2.07
N THR A 76 4.16 -0.61 -2.63
CA THR A 76 4.04 -1.63 -3.68
C THR A 76 3.22 -1.09 -4.85
N VAL A 77 3.72 -1.27 -6.07
CA VAL A 77 2.96 -0.94 -7.28
C VAL A 77 2.31 -2.22 -7.79
N LEU A 78 1.00 -2.17 -7.97
CA LEU A 78 0.16 -3.28 -8.37
C LEU A 78 -0.51 -2.94 -9.70
N PRO A 79 -1.08 -3.96 -10.38
CA PRO A 79 -1.94 -3.71 -11.52
C PRO A 79 -3.05 -2.70 -11.17
N GLY A 80 -3.44 -1.87 -12.13
CA GLY A 80 -4.62 -1.03 -11.98
C GLY A 80 -5.86 -1.87 -11.65
N ASN A 81 -6.81 -1.29 -10.91
CA ASN A 81 -7.97 -2.00 -10.36
C ASN A 81 -7.62 -3.18 -9.45
N ALA A 82 -6.48 -3.14 -8.76
CA ALA A 82 -6.21 -4.14 -7.73
C ALA A 82 -7.34 -4.11 -6.68
N SER A 83 -7.89 -5.28 -6.36
CA SER A 83 -8.93 -5.43 -5.36
C SER A 83 -8.32 -5.47 -3.96
N GLU A 84 -9.07 -4.93 -3.01
CA GLU A 84 -8.66 -4.69 -1.62
C GLU A 84 -8.28 -5.96 -0.84
N PRO A 85 -9.00 -7.11 -0.92
CA PRO A 85 -8.76 -8.26 -0.02
C PRO A 85 -7.33 -8.84 -0.11
N GLY A 86 -6.88 -9.18 -1.33
CA GLY A 86 -5.57 -9.82 -1.53
C GLY A 86 -4.39 -8.85 -1.34
N THR A 87 -4.65 -7.55 -1.35
CA THR A 87 -3.59 -6.54 -1.15
C THR A 87 -3.36 -6.26 0.33
N LEU A 88 -4.43 -6.28 1.14
CA LEU A 88 -4.35 -6.17 2.58
C LEU A 88 -3.57 -7.34 3.18
N GLU A 89 -3.83 -8.58 2.73
CA GLU A 89 -3.10 -9.77 3.17
C GLU A 89 -1.59 -9.66 2.99
N GLN A 90 -1.15 -9.35 1.77
CA GLN A 90 0.27 -9.16 1.45
C GLN A 90 0.91 -8.04 2.28
N THR A 91 0.12 -7.04 2.67
CA THR A 91 0.59 -5.93 3.51
C THR A 91 0.75 -6.38 4.95
N VAL A 92 -0.23 -7.08 5.51
CA VAL A 92 -0.22 -7.58 6.87
C VAL A 92 0.91 -8.59 7.09
N GLU A 93 1.19 -9.45 6.10
CA GLU A 93 2.33 -10.36 6.13
C GLU A 93 3.68 -9.61 6.22
N LYS A 94 3.84 -8.52 5.45
CA LYS A 94 5.08 -7.71 5.43
C LYS A 94 5.33 -6.97 6.74
N LEU A 95 4.31 -6.75 7.56
CA LEU A 95 4.46 -6.10 8.86
C LEU A 95 5.04 -7.03 9.94
N ASN A 96 5.30 -8.32 9.64
CA ASN A 96 6.03 -9.27 10.49
C ASN A 96 5.57 -9.37 11.96
N GLY A 97 4.33 -8.98 12.27
CA GLY A 97 3.75 -9.07 13.61
C GLY A 97 3.71 -7.77 14.41
N ASP A 98 4.29 -6.67 13.92
CA ASP A 98 4.11 -5.33 14.49
C ASP A 98 2.73 -4.79 14.09
N ARG A 99 1.70 -5.37 14.71
CA ARG A 99 0.28 -5.08 14.48
C ARG A 99 -0.29 -4.18 15.58
N GLU A 100 0.53 -3.36 16.24
CA GLU A 100 0.07 -2.60 17.41
C GLU A 100 -1.24 -1.87 17.12
N LYS A 101 -1.32 -1.12 16.00
CA LYS A 101 -2.56 -0.52 15.49
C LYS A 101 -2.50 -0.38 13.96
N LEU A 102 -3.38 -1.08 13.23
CA LEU A 102 -3.58 -0.91 11.79
C LEU A 102 -4.82 -0.04 11.54
N ILE A 103 -4.64 1.08 10.84
CA ILE A 103 -5.71 1.98 10.41
C ILE A 103 -5.84 1.87 8.90
N MET A 104 -7.06 1.66 8.41
CA MET A 104 -7.34 1.51 6.98
C MET A 104 -8.66 2.19 6.61
N ASP A 105 -8.84 2.48 5.32
CA ASP A 105 -10.09 3.03 4.81
C ASP A 105 -11.28 2.09 5.08
N ALA A 106 -12.46 2.66 5.33
CA ALA A 106 -13.66 1.87 5.63
C ALA A 106 -14.10 0.98 4.44
N GLY A 107 -13.79 1.38 3.21
CA GLY A 107 -13.98 0.54 2.02
C GLY A 107 -13.11 -0.71 2.04
N ILE A 108 -11.93 -0.64 2.67
CA ILE A 108 -11.00 -1.76 2.83
C ILE A 108 -11.36 -2.61 4.05
N ALA A 109 -11.83 -1.99 5.14
CA ALA A 109 -12.25 -2.65 6.39
C ALA A 109 -13.60 -3.39 6.28
N THR A 110 -13.81 -4.13 5.20
CA THR A 110 -14.98 -5.01 5.08
C THR A 110 -14.86 -6.18 6.05
N LYS A 111 -15.99 -6.68 6.55
CA LYS A 111 -16.01 -7.84 7.46
C LYS A 111 -15.23 -9.04 6.93
N ALA A 112 -15.38 -9.35 5.65
CA ALA A 112 -14.64 -10.44 5.00
C ALA A 112 -13.11 -10.24 5.05
N ASN A 113 -12.65 -9.00 4.87
CA ASN A 113 -11.22 -8.67 4.97
C ASN A 113 -10.71 -8.76 6.40
N LEU A 114 -11.49 -8.28 7.39
CA LEU A 114 -11.10 -8.35 8.79
C LEU A 114 -11.01 -9.80 9.29
N GLU A 115 -12.00 -10.63 8.97
CA GLU A 115 -12.01 -12.06 9.30
C GLU A 115 -10.84 -12.81 8.62
N ALA A 116 -10.58 -12.54 7.34
CA ALA A 116 -9.47 -13.16 6.61
C ALA A 116 -8.09 -12.83 7.19
N GLN A 117 -7.94 -11.66 7.83
CA GLN A 117 -6.68 -11.20 8.42
C GLN A 117 -6.57 -11.44 9.94
N GLY A 118 -7.62 -11.97 10.56
CA GLY A 118 -7.70 -12.15 12.02
C GLY A 118 -7.67 -10.82 12.78
N LEU A 119 -8.35 -9.80 12.24
CA LEU A 119 -8.43 -8.44 12.80
C LEU A 119 -9.82 -8.09 13.38
N ASP A 120 -10.75 -9.04 13.40
CA ASP A 120 -12.10 -8.92 14.01
C ASP A 120 -12.11 -9.35 15.49
#